data_AF-A0A936VTA5-F1
#
_entry.id   AF-A0A936VTA5-F1
#
_cell.length_a   1.000
_cell.length_b   1.000
_cell.length_c   1.000
_cell.angle_alpha   90.00
_cell.angle_beta   90.00
_cell.angle_gamma   90.00
#
_symmetry.space_group_name_H-M   'P 1'
#
loop_
_entity.id
_entity.type
_entity.pdbx_description
1 polymer ?
#
loop_
_entity_poly.entity_id
_entity_poly.type
_entity_poly.pdbx_seq_one_letter_code
_entity_poly.pdbx_strand_id
1 'polypeptide(L)' 'MNEDDWKSNWYIIISNIGTKKFYFEYLIPSTEAPWENAYVKGVAKNLDEAKVHLLRSMSKSNGWSQREELK' A
#
# COMPACT_ATOMS: atom_id res chain seq x y z
N MET A 1 -4.66 -18.52 -11.52
CA MET A 1 -5.41 -17.28 -11.28
C MET A 1 -4.38 -16.23 -10.92
N ASN A 2 -4.37 -15.08 -11.58
CA ASN A 2 -3.58 -13.95 -11.09
C ASN A 2 -4.33 -13.44 -9.85
N GLU A 3 -3.67 -13.42 -8.69
CA GLU A 3 -4.23 -12.92 -7.43
C GLU A 3 -4.32 -11.38 -7.37
N ASP A 4 -3.94 -10.74 -8.48
CA ASP A 4 -4.03 -9.31 -8.74
C ASP A 4 -5.09 -9.10 -9.83
N ASP A 5 -6.35 -9.11 -9.43
CA ASP A 5 -7.48 -8.72 -10.28
C ASP A 5 -8.42 -7.78 -9.52
N TRP A 6 -9.43 -7.26 -10.21
CA TRP A 6 -10.35 -6.26 -9.64
C TRP A 6 -11.20 -6.77 -8.46
N LYS A 7 -11.18 -8.08 -8.17
CA LYS A 7 -11.82 -8.71 -7.00
C LYS A 7 -10.86 -8.89 -5.83
N SER A 8 -9.60 -8.48 -5.95
CA SER A 8 -8.63 -8.58 -4.87
C SER A 8 -9.06 -7.74 -3.67
N ASN A 9 -8.98 -8.34 -2.48
CA ASN A 9 -9.35 -7.69 -1.21
C ASN A 9 -8.23 -6.79 -0.65
N TRP A 10 -7.30 -6.36 -1.50
CA TRP A 10 -6.18 -5.50 -1.16
C TRP A 10 -5.93 -4.52 -2.30
N TYR A 11 -5.43 -3.32 -1.98
CA TYR A 11 -4.89 -2.40 -2.97
C TYR A 11 -3.80 -1.54 -2.37
N ILE A 12 -2.92 -1.05 -3.23
CA ILE A 12 -1.98 0.04 -2.95
C ILE A 12 -2.09 1.05 -4.08
N ILE A 13 -2.38 2.30 -3.75
CA ILE A 13 -2.39 3.43 -4.68
C ILE A 13 -1.19 4.31 -4.37
N ILE A 14 -0.41 4.61 -5.40
CA ILE A 14 0.73 5.52 -5.32
C ILE A 14 0.51 6.62 -6.35
N SER A 15 0.53 7.87 -5.89
CA SER A 15 0.39 9.02 -6.79
C SER A 15 1.46 10.08 -6.51
N ASN A 16 1.87 10.78 -7.56
CA ASN A 16 2.76 11.93 -7.48
C ASN A 16 2.18 13.04 -8.36
N ILE A 17 1.51 14.00 -7.75
CA ILE A 17 0.84 15.10 -8.46
C ILE A 17 1.67 16.36 -8.28
N GLY A 18 2.63 16.60 -9.17
CA GLY A 18 3.30 17.89 -9.43
C GLY A 18 4.00 18.61 -8.25
N THR A 19 3.92 18.07 -7.04
CA THR A 19 4.24 18.76 -5.76
C THR A 19 5.50 18.22 -5.11
N LYS A 20 6.32 17.45 -5.85
CA LYS A 20 7.50 16.73 -5.35
C LYS A 20 7.22 15.75 -4.20
N LYS A 21 5.95 15.46 -3.92
CA LYS A 21 5.50 14.53 -2.87
C LYS A 21 4.90 13.28 -3.49
N PHE A 22 5.03 12.19 -2.77
CA PHE A 22 4.42 10.91 -3.10
C PHE A 22 3.32 10.63 -2.08
N TYR A 23 2.14 10.30 -2.57
CA TYR A 23 0.97 9.97 -1.77
C TYR A 23 0.74 8.47 -1.88
N PHE A 24 0.52 7.85 -0.73
CA PHE A 24 0.30 6.41 -0.60
C PHE A 24 -1.03 6.16 0.06
N GLU A 25 -1.79 5.22 -0.49
CA GLU A 25 -3.01 4.70 0.12
C GLU A 25 -2.98 3.18 0.05
N TYR A 26 -3.35 2.50 1.15
CA TYR A 26 -3.53 1.05 1.12
C TYR A 26 -4.68 0.62 2.02
N LEU A 27 -5.38 -0.43 1.60
CA LEU A 27 -6.46 -1.03 2.37
C LEU A 27 -5.91 -1.81 3.56
N ILE A 28 -6.48 -1.63 4.75
CA ILE A 28 -6.18 -2.45 5.91
C ILE A 28 -6.89 -3.80 5.72
N PRO A 29 -6.19 -4.94 5.89
CA PRO A 29 -6.80 -6.26 5.80
C PRO A 29 -8.02 -6.37 6.73
N SER A 30 -9.08 -7.04 6.27
CA SER A 30 -10.34 -7.16 7.03
C SER A 30 -10.17 -7.75 8.44
N THR A 31 -9.14 -8.56 8.65
CA THR A 31 -8.78 -9.16 9.96
C THR A 31 -8.22 -8.15 10.96
N GLU A 32 -7.68 -7.03 10.49
CA GLU A 32 -7.06 -5.98 11.30
C GLU A 32 -7.83 -4.65 11.24
N ALA A 33 -8.77 -4.53 10.29
CA ALA A 33 -9.50 -3.30 10.02
C ALA A 33 -10.47 -2.97 11.17
N PRO A 34 -10.44 -1.74 11.72
CA PRO A 34 -11.36 -1.31 12.77
C PRO A 34 -12.81 -1.14 12.28
N TRP A 35 -13.01 -0.97 10.98
CA TRP A 35 -14.30 -0.95 10.29
C TRP A 35 -14.12 -1.39 8.83
N GLU A 36 -15.22 -1.71 8.16
CA GLU A 36 -15.21 -2.17 6.77
C GLU A 36 -14.55 -1.13 5.85
N ASN A 37 -13.66 -1.61 4.97
CA ASN A 37 -12.91 -0.79 4.02
C ASN A 37 -12.00 0.29 4.64
N ALA A 38 -11.56 0.13 5.89
CA ALA A 38 -10.58 1.03 6.50
C ALA A 38 -9.27 1.03 5.70
N TYR A 39 -8.72 2.20 5.43
CA TYR A 39 -7.48 2.37 4.66
C TYR A 39 -6.54 3.36 5.36
N VAL A 40 -5.25 3.27 5.06
CA VAL A 40 -4.21 4.18 5.56
C VAL A 40 -3.78 5.13 4.47
N LYS A 41 -3.55 6.39 4.83
CA LYS A 41 -2.95 7.42 3.96
C LYS A 41 -1.57 7.82 4.49
N GLY A 42 -0.63 7.98 3.59
CA GLY A 42 0.73 8.44 3.87
C GLY A 42 1.22 9.44 2.84
N VAL A 43 2.10 10.34 3.26
CA VAL A 43 2.78 11.28 2.37
C VAL A 43 4.28 11.17 2.59
N ALA A 44 5.03 11.00 1.51
CA ALA A 44 6.48 11.06 1.48
C ALA A 44 6.93 12.33 0.74
N LYS A 45 7.93 13.02 1.28
CA LYS A 45 8.46 14.28 0.75
C LYS A 45 9.64 14.09 -0.19
N ASN A 46 10.21 12.88 -0.23
CA ASN A 46 11.36 12.51 -1.03
C ASN A 46 11.28 11.02 -1.38
N LEU A 47 12.22 10.57 -2.23
CA LEU A 47 12.23 9.21 -2.74
C LEU A 47 12.53 8.17 -1.64
N ASP A 48 13.38 8.50 -0.67
CA ASP A 48 13.74 7.56 0.40
C ASP A 48 12.57 7.31 1.35
N GLU A 49 11.85 8.36 1.74
CA GLU A 49 10.58 8.22 2.47
C GLU A 49 9.54 7.44 1.64
N ALA A 50 9.50 7.66 0.33
CA ALA A 50 8.55 6.97 -0.55
C ALA A 50 8.82 5.45 -0.59
N LYS A 51 10.11 5.04 -0.62
CA LYS A 51 10.49 3.62 -0.52
C LYS A 51 10.04 3.00 0.80
N VAL A 52 10.21 3.72 1.92
CA VAL A 52 9.75 3.25 3.24
C VAL A 52 8.23 3.08 3.27
N HIS A 53 7.47 4.03 2.74
CA HIS A 53 6.01 3.94 2.67
C HIS A 53 5.54 2.82 1.74
N LEU A 54 6.23 2.62 0.61
CA LEU A 54 5.98 1.51 -0.30
C LEU A 54 6.12 0.17 0.42
N LEU A 55 7.29 -0.08 1.03
CA LEU A 55 7.54 -1.33 1.76
C LEU A 55 6.51 -1.55 2.87
N ARG A 56 6.15 -0.49 3.60
CA ARG A 56 5.11 -0.57 4.64
C ARG A 56 3.76 -0.94 4.04
N SER A 57 3.34 -0.31 2.94
CA SER A 57 2.06 -0.60 2.29
C SER A 57 2.01 -2.02 1.70
N MET A 58 3.12 -2.51 1.13
CA MET A 58 3.26 -3.87 0.64
C MET A 58 3.16 -4.90 1.77
N SER A 59 3.85 -4.64 2.89
CA SER A 59 3.81 -5.50 4.07
C SER A 59 2.43 -5.51 4.75
N LYS A 60 1.75 -4.35 4.83
CA LYS A 60 0.51 -4.20 5.61
C LYS A 60 -0.78 -4.49 4.84
N SER A 61 -0.76 -4.44 3.52
CA SER A 61 -1.94 -4.75 2.70
C SER A 61 -2.23 -6.25 2.55
N ASN A 62 -1.30 -7.13 2.97
CA ASN A 62 -1.31 -8.58 2.73
C ASN A 62 -1.32 -9.01 1.26
N GLY A 63 -1.31 -8.08 0.30
CA GLY A 63 -1.29 -8.37 -1.14
C GLY A 63 0.06 -8.88 -1.67
N TRP A 64 1.15 -8.61 -0.95
CA TRP A 64 2.53 -8.94 -1.34
C TRP A 64 3.21 -9.95 -0.41
N SER A 65 2.43 -10.87 0.18
CA SER A 65 2.90 -11.80 1.22
C SER A 65 4.00 -12.79 0.79
N GLN A 66 4.29 -12.95 -0.51
CA GLN A 66 5.21 -13.98 -1.03
C GLN A 66 6.44 -13.47 -1.82
N ARG A 67 6.85 -12.20 -1.72
CA ARG A 67 7.97 -11.71 -2.55
C ARG A 67 9.27 -11.36 -1.82
N GLU A 68 10.38 -11.52 -2.55
CA GLU A 68 11.76 -11.31 -2.07
C GLU A 68 12.06 -9.86 -1.70
N GLU A 69 11.36 -8.88 -2.27
CA GLU A 69 11.58 -7.46 -1.97
C GLU A 69 11.18 -7.07 -0.53
N LEU A 70 10.48 -7.96 0.19
CA LEU A 70 10.15 -7.82 1.62
C LEU A 70 11.07 -8.66 2.55
N LYS A 71 12.07 -9.38 2.01
CA LYS A 71 13.06 -10.14 2.79
C LYS A 71 14.26 -9.30 3.20
#